data_AF-A0A1W4XSE8-F1
#
_entry.id   AF-A0A1W4XSE8-F1
#
_cell.length_a   1.000
_cell.length_b   1.000
_cell.length_c   1.000
_cell.angle_alpha   90.00
_cell.angle_beta   90.00
_cell.angle_gamma   90.00
#
_symmetry.space_group_name_H-M   'P 1'
#
loop_
_entity.id
_entity.type
_entity.pdbx_description
1 polymer ?
#
loop_
_entity_poly.entity_id
_entity_poly.type
_entity_poly.pdbx_seq_one_letter_code
_entity_poly.pdbx_strand_id
1 'polypeptide(L)' 'MAEVHILGNIKTAKGFPKQNLFCNWSFQFGNNWNLISGKAEGKTFCSSSEVDEVCYWNLPFDLHFAISGIIVIPGGPSVV' A
#
# COMPACT_ATOMS: atom_id res chain seq x y z
N MET A 1 6.93 15.05 -16.66
CA MET A 1 7.26 14.16 -15.52
C MET A 1 5.94 13.62 -15.01
N ALA A 2 5.74 12.30 -15.03
CA ALA A 2 4.50 11.70 -14.55
C ALA A 2 4.70 11.18 -13.13
N GLU A 3 3.76 11.52 -12.24
CA GLU A 3 3.80 11.18 -10.83
C GLU A 3 2.47 10.55 -10.42
N VAL A 4 2.51 9.68 -9.41
CA VAL A 4 1.35 9.00 -8.86
C VAL A 4 1.41 9.07 -7.34
N HIS A 5 0.31 9.50 -6.73
CA HIS A 5 0.10 9.46 -5.29
C HIS A 5 -0.89 8.35 -4.96
N ILE A 6 -0.51 7.46 -4.04
CA ILE A 6 -1.38 6.40 -3.53
C ILE A 6 -1.62 6.68 -2.05
N LEU A 7 -2.86 7.07 -1.75
CA LEU A 7 -3.32 7.39 -0.40
C LEU A 7 -4.34 6.35 0.03
N GLY A 8 -4.23 5.87 1.27
CA GLY A 8 -5.20 4.91 1.80
C GLY A 8 -4.97 4.57 3.25
N ASN A 9 -5.70 3.55 3.72
CA ASN A 9 -5.55 3.06 5.08
C ASN A 9 -5.76 1.55 5.20
N ILE A 10 -4.98 0.93 6.10
CA ILE A 10 -5.20 -0.44 6.55
C ILE A 10 -6.20 -0.36 7.69
N LYS A 11 -7.47 -0.62 7.38
CA LYS A 11 -8.60 -0.38 8.31
C LYS A 11 -8.66 -1.43 9.41
N THR A 12 -8.92 -2.68 9.04
CA THR A 12 -9.29 -3.74 10.00
C THR A 12 -8.84 -5.13 9.57
N ALA A 13 -8.69 -6.03 10.53
CA ALA A 13 -8.67 -7.48 10.30
C ALA A 13 -9.90 -8.15 10.93
N LYS A 14 -10.44 -9.16 10.25
CA LYS A 14 -11.62 -9.96 10.68
C LYS A 14 -11.38 -11.43 10.37
N GLY A 15 -12.03 -12.32 11.12
CA GLY A 15 -11.99 -13.77 10.85
C GLY A 15 -10.71 -14.47 11.31
N PHE A 16 -9.98 -13.89 12.25
CA PHE A 16 -8.82 -14.53 12.88
C PHE A 16 -9.21 -15.11 14.24
N PRO A 17 -8.69 -16.30 14.61
CA PRO A 17 -9.06 -16.95 15.88
C PRO A 17 -8.46 -16.27 17.12
N LYS A 18 -7.54 -15.30 16.95
CA LYS A 18 -6.90 -14.55 18.02
C LYS A 18 -7.25 -13.08 17.93
N GLN A 19 -7.42 -12.44 19.08
CA GLN A 19 -7.79 -11.03 19.16
C GLN A 19 -6.59 -10.08 19.06
N ASN A 20 -5.37 -10.51 19.46
CA ASN A 20 -4.17 -9.68 19.41
C ASN A 20 -3.48 -9.78 18.05
N LEU A 21 -3.83 -8.87 17.14
CA LEU A 21 -3.35 -8.91 15.76
C LEU A 21 -2.53 -7.68 15.40
N PHE A 22 -1.53 -7.91 14.58
CA PHE A 22 -0.82 -6.88 13.83
C PHE A 22 -0.71 -7.32 12.36
N CYS A 23 -0.56 -6.37 11.46
CA CYS A 23 -0.35 -6.61 10.04
C CYS A 23 1.06 -6.13 9.66
N ASN A 24 1.87 -7.05 9.11
CA ASN A 24 3.04 -6.69 8.32
C ASN A 24 2.59 -6.53 6.87
N TRP A 25 3.00 -5.45 6.21
CA TRP A 25 2.57 -5.14 4.86
C TRP A 25 3.73 -4.61 4.03
N SER A 26 3.65 -4.84 2.72
CA SER A 26 4.54 -4.26 1.73
C SER A 26 3.82 -4.06 0.39
N PHE A 27 4.21 -3.02 -0.34
CA PHE A 27 3.74 -2.70 -1.68
C PHE A 27 4.75 -3.21 -2.69
N GLN A 28 4.29 -4.02 -3.64
CA GLN A 28 5.09 -4.45 -4.78
C GLN A 28 4.75 -3.59 -6.00
N PHE A 29 5.78 -3.06 -6.64
CA PHE A 29 5.69 -2.22 -7.82
C PHE A 29 6.79 -2.59 -8.82
N GLY A 30 6.54 -2.33 -10.10
CA GLY A 30 7.50 -2.63 -11.16
C GLY A 30 8.68 -1.65 -11.22
N ASN A 31 9.77 -2.08 -11.86
CA ASN A 31 11.05 -1.34 -11.94
C ASN A 31 10.96 0.07 -12.56
N ASN A 32 9.88 0.37 -13.29
CA ASN A 32 9.66 1.68 -13.91
C ASN A 32 9.12 2.73 -12.92
N TRP A 33 8.87 2.35 -11.68
CA TRP A 33 8.40 3.25 -10.62
C TRP A 33 9.50 3.47 -9.60
N ASN A 34 9.79 4.74 -9.30
CA ASN A 34 10.66 5.12 -8.20
C ASN A 34 9.80 5.67 -7.06
N LEU A 35 9.96 5.11 -5.87
CA LEU A 35 9.34 5.64 -4.66
C LEU A 35 10.16 6.86 -4.20
N ILE A 36 9.59 8.05 -4.35
CA ILE A 36 10.27 9.31 -4.00
C ILE A 36 9.89 9.80 -2.60
N SER A 37 8.73 9.39 -2.08
CA SER A 37 8.32 9.67 -0.70
C SER A 37 7.34 8.62 -0.19
N GLY A 38 7.29 8.46 1.14
CA GLY A 38 6.45 7.46 1.81
C GLY A 38 7.19 6.17 2.18
N LYS A 39 6.44 5.21 2.71
CA LYS A 39 6.97 3.90 3.12
C LYS A 39 6.24 2.80 2.38
N ALA A 40 6.95 2.07 1.51
CA ALA A 40 6.40 0.92 0.80
C ALA A 40 6.28 -0.34 1.66
N GLU A 41 6.76 -0.34 2.89
CA GLU A 41 6.61 -1.45 3.82
C GLU A 41 6.45 -0.97 5.25
N GLY A 42 5.85 -1.80 6.08
CA GLY A 42 5.67 -1.47 7.47
C GLY A 42 4.90 -2.50 8.28
N LYS A 43 4.56 -2.08 9.49
CA LYS A 43 3.86 -2.88 10.48
C LYS A 43 2.86 -2.01 11.22
N THR A 44 1.66 -2.53 11.45
CA THR A 44 0.68 -1.87 12.32
C THR A 44 1.04 -2.06 13.79
N PHE A 45 0.50 -1.22 14.66
CA PHE A 45 0.48 -1.54 16.10
C PHE A 45 -0.34 -2.82 16.35
N CYS A 46 -0.04 -3.50 17.45
CA CYS A 46 -0.88 -4.61 17.89
C CYS A 46 -2.18 -4.04 18.44
N SER A 47 -3.31 -4.50 17.92
CA SER A 47 -4.64 -4.09 18.38
C SER A 47 -5.44 -5.32 18.78
N SER A 48 -6.26 -5.18 19.81
CA SER A 48 -7.10 -6.23 20.35
C SER A 48 -8.53 -5.71 20.48
N SER A 49 -9.49 -6.51 20.07
CA SER A 49 -10.91 -6.21 20.24
C SER A 49 -11.57 -7.36 20.98
N GLU A 50 -12.11 -7.04 22.16
CA GLU A 50 -12.81 -7.99 23.02
C GLU A 50 -14.30 -8.08 22.66
N VAL A 51 -14.84 -7.06 21.98
CA VAL A 51 -16.29 -6.86 21.78
C VAL A 51 -16.73 -7.30 20.40
N ASP A 52 -16.08 -6.78 19.36
CA ASP A 52 -16.27 -7.21 17.99
C ASP A 52 -15.09 -8.11 17.61
N GLU A 53 -15.30 -9.24 16.95
CA GLU A 53 -14.22 -10.11 16.41
C GLU A 53 -13.43 -9.45 15.25
N VAL A 54 -13.24 -8.14 15.35
CA VAL A 54 -12.69 -7.20 14.39
C VAL A 54 -11.58 -6.40 15.07
N CYS A 55 -10.36 -6.54 14.58
CA CYS A 55 -9.24 -5.73 15.02
C CYS A 55 -9.18 -4.45 14.17
N TYR A 56 -9.25 -3.27 14.79
CA TYR A 56 -9.16 -1.98 14.11
C TYR A 56 -7.76 -1.38 14.24
N TRP A 57 -7.15 -0.98 13.12
CA TRP A 57 -5.87 -0.27 13.09
C TRP A 57 -6.01 1.15 12.56
N ASN A 58 -6.79 1.34 11.49
CA ASN A 58 -6.92 2.63 10.80
C ASN A 58 -5.57 3.28 10.47
N LEU A 59 -4.57 2.49 10.11
CA LEU A 59 -3.22 2.97 9.83
C LEU A 59 -3.20 3.63 8.44
N PRO A 60 -2.95 4.95 8.33
CA PRO A 60 -2.82 5.59 7.03
C PRO A 60 -1.51 5.20 6.35
N PHE A 61 -1.55 5.12 5.02
CA PHE A 61 -0.35 5.06 4.18
C PHE A 61 -0.45 6.11 3.07
N ASP A 62 0.70 6.64 2.71
CA ASP A 62 0.91 7.61 1.65
C ASP A 62 2.18 7.21 0.91
N LEU A 63 2.05 7.02 -0.41
CA LEU A 63 3.15 6.68 -1.30
C LEU A 63 3.15 7.68 -2.45
N HIS A 64 4.33 8.24 -2.72
CA HIS A 64 4.56 9.10 -3.87
C HIS A 64 5.56 8.42 -4.80
N PHE A 65 5.08 8.10 -5.99
CA PHE A 65 5.89 7.52 -7.05
C PHE A 65 6.13 8.51 -8.17
N ALA A 66 7.34 8.47 -8.73
CA ALA A 66 7.68 9.09 -10.01
C ALA A 66 8.00 8.01 -11.04
N ILE A 67 7.69 8.27 -12.30
CA ILE A 67 8.07 7.38 -13.40
C ILE A 67 9.58 7.48 -13.68
N SER A 68 10.28 6.34 -13.61
CA SER A 68 11.72 6.24 -13.90
C SER A 68 12.00 6.03 -15.38
N GLY A 69 11.01 5.55 -16.15
CA GLY A 69 11.13 5.28 -17.57
C GLY A 69 9.82 4.81 -18.17
N ILE A 70 9.57 5.17 -19.43
CA ILE A 70 8.43 4.68 -20.22
C ILE A 70 8.93 3.53 -21.09
N ILE A 71 8.35 2.35 -20.94
CA ILE A 71 8.49 1.28 -21.94
C ILE A 71 7.46 1.56 -23.03
N VAL A 72 7.94 2.03 -24.18
CA VAL A 72 7.12 2.06 -25.40
C VAL A 72 7.18 0.67 -26.00
N ILE A 73 6.06 -0.04 -26.00
CA ILE A 73 5.94 -1.32 -26.70
C ILE A 73 5.94 -1.01 -28.21
N PRO A 74 6.88 -1.56 -29.00
CA PRO A 74 6.88 -1.33 -30.45
C PRO A 74 5.56 -1.86 -31.05
N GLY A 75 4.75 -0.96 -31.62
CA GLY A 75 3.44 -1.29 -32.22
C GLY A 75 2.21 -1.04 -31.34
N GLY A 76 2.37 -0.49 -30.13
CA GLY A 76 1.23 -0.03 -29.32
C GLY A 76 0.64 1.29 -29.84
N PRO A 77 -0.67 1.56 -29.63
CA PRO A 77 -1.28 2.82 -30.05
C PRO A 77 -0.58 3.99 -29.35
N SER A 78 -0.10 4.94 -30.13
CA SER A 78 0.45 6.20 -29.62
C SER A 78 -0.68 7.04 -29.05
N VAL A 79 -0.85 7.01 -27.72
CA VAL A 79 -1.73 7.96 -27.03
C VAL A 79 -0.88 9.16 -26.62
N VAL A 80 -1.14 10.27 -27.32
CA VAL A 80 -0.62 11.63 -27.07
C VAL A 80 -1.52 12.33 -26.07
#